data_AF-A0A2A5HNJ2-F1
#
_entry.id   AF-A0A2A5HNJ2-F1
#
_cell.length_a   1.000
_cell.length_b   1.000
_cell.length_c   1.000
_cell.angle_alpha   90.00
_cell.angle_beta   90.00
_cell.angle_gamma   90.00
#
_symmetry.space_group_name_H-M   'P 1'
#
loop_
_entity.id
_entity.type
_entity.pdbx_description
1 polymer ?
#
loop_
_entity_poly.entity_id
_entity_poly.type
_entity_poly.pdbx_seq_one_letter_code
_entity_poly.pdbx_strand_id
1 'polypeptide(L)'
;MLKEIKINTITLTVLLVLIIAIFLLAENKASSSFSIIASLTAIKFMAVSFQFMETKKTNIFWKILICLFVIAFLIGVSVLS
;
A
#
# COMPACT_ATOMS: atom_id res chain seq x y z
N MET A 1 -4.54 1.45 24.89
CA MET A 1 -3.17 1.12 24.42
C MET A 1 -3.05 -0.26 23.80
N LEU A 2 -3.34 -1.37 24.52
CA LEU A 2 -3.17 -2.73 23.99
C LEU A 2 -3.85 -3.02 22.64
N LYS A 3 -5.03 -2.44 22.39
CA LYS A 3 -5.77 -2.64 21.13
C LYS A 3 -5.06 -2.01 19.92
N GLU A 4 -4.52 -0.79 20.06
CA GLU A 4 -3.80 -0.13 18.96
C GLU A 4 -2.47 -0.83 18.66
N ILE A 5 -1.77 -1.31 19.71
CA ILE A 5 -0.55 -2.12 19.56
C ILE A 5 -0.87 -3.40 18.78
N LYS A 6 -1.95 -4.12 19.13
CA LYS A 6 -2.36 -5.35 18.45
C LYS A 6 -2.67 -5.12 16.97
N ILE A 7 -3.37 -4.02 16.64
CA ILE A 7 -3.67 -3.68 15.24
C ILE A 7 -2.37 -3.31 14.50
N ASN A 8 -1.48 -2.51 15.08
CA ASN A 8 -0.19 -2.17 14.48
C ASN A 8 0.65 -3.41 14.19
N THR A 9 0.72 -4.36 15.13
CA THR A 9 1.44 -5.62 14.94
C THR A 9 0.85 -6.42 13.78
N ILE A 10 -0.48 -6.54 13.70
CA ILE A 10 -1.15 -7.24 12.59
C ILE A 10 -0.85 -6.54 11.26
N THR A 11 -0.97 -5.21 11.19
CA THR A 11 -0.68 -4.46 9.97
C THR A 11 0.78 -4.61 9.56
N LEU A 12 1.71 -4.63 10.53
CA LEU A 12 3.12 -4.86 10.27
C LEU A 12 3.39 -6.27 9.72
N THR A 13 2.75 -7.30 10.27
CA THR A 13 2.82 -8.67 9.73
C THR A 13 2.28 -8.74 8.31
N VAL A 14 1.13 -8.12 8.03
CA VAL A 14 0.56 -8.06 6.66
C VAL A 14 1.49 -7.35 5.70
N LEU A 15 2.11 -6.23 6.11
CA LEU A 15 3.09 -5.50 5.30
C LEU A 15 4.31 -6.37 4.98
N LEU A 16 4.82 -7.12 5.95
CA LEU A 16 5.93 -8.06 5.75
C LEU A 16 5.60 -9.10 4.68
N VAL A 17 4.42 -9.72 4.77
CA VAL A 17 3.96 -10.70 3.77
C VAL A 17 3.83 -10.05 2.39
N LEU A 18 3.29 -8.83 2.31
CA LEU A 18 3.19 -8.08 1.05
C LEU A 18 4.56 -7.81 0.42
N ILE A 19 5.57 -7.45 1.22
CA ILE A 19 6.93 -7.19 0.73
C ILE A 19 7.54 -8.46 0.15
N ILE A 20 7.39 -9.60 0.83
CA ILE A 20 7.87 -10.90 0.34
C ILE A 20 7.16 -11.27 -0.97
N ALA A 21 5.84 -11.08 -1.06
CA ALA A 21 5.08 -11.34 -2.27
C ALA A 21 5.53 -10.47 -3.46
N ILE A 22 5.76 -9.17 -3.23
CA ILE A 22 6.29 -8.24 -4.24
C ILE A 22 7.69 -8.69 -4.70
N PHE A 23 8.57 -9.08 -3.78
CA PHE A 23 9.92 -9.55 -4.09
C PHE A 23 9.88 -10.78 -5.01
N LEU A 24 9.09 -11.80 -4.66
CA LEU A 24 8.95 -13.02 -5.46
C LEU A 24 8.38 -12.74 -6.86
N LEU A 25 7.40 -11.83 -6.94
CA LEU A 25 6.83 -11.42 -8.24
C LEU A 25 7.82 -10.64 -9.11
N ALA A 26 8.69 -9.83 -8.49
CA ALA A 26 9.72 -9.07 -9.19
C ALA A 26 10.82 -9.98 -9.73
N GLU A 27 11.20 -11.03 -8.98
CA GLU A 27 12.21 -12.01 -9.41
C GLU A 27 11.75 -12.82 -10.63
N ASN A 28 10.45 -13.10 -10.73
CA ASN A 28 9.89 -13.95 -11.79
C ASN A 28 9.85 -13.30 -13.19
N LYS A 29 10.24 -12.01 -13.33
CA LYS A 29 10.38 -11.23 -14.58
C LYS A 29 9.23 -11.31 -15.60
N ALA A 30 8.05 -11.80 -15.23
CA ALA A 30 6.90 -11.86 -16.13
C ALA A 30 6.44 -10.44 -16.47
N SER A 31 6.05 -10.21 -17.72
CA SER A 31 5.54 -8.91 -18.19
C SER A 31 4.29 -8.46 -17.43
N SER A 32 3.43 -9.41 -17.02
CA SER A 32 2.26 -9.16 -16.17
C SER A 32 2.62 -8.83 -14.72
N SER A 33 3.85 -9.08 -14.27
CA SER A 33 4.27 -8.80 -12.88
C SER A 33 4.26 -7.31 -12.57
N PHE A 34 4.51 -6.43 -13.55
CA PHE A 34 4.62 -4.99 -13.31
C PHE A 34 3.32 -4.38 -12.77
N SER A 35 2.18 -4.64 -13.43
CA SER A 35 0.88 -4.12 -13.00
C SER A 35 0.43 -4.70 -11.65
N ILE A 36 0.73 -5.98 -11.40
CA ILE A 36 0.43 -6.66 -10.14
C ILE A 36 1.27 -6.07 -8.99
N ILE A 37 2.58 -5.86 -9.21
CA ILE A 37 3.50 -5.25 -8.23
C ILE A 37 3.07 -3.83 -7.90
N ALA A 38 2.69 -3.05 -8.91
CA ALA A 38 2.20 -1.68 -8.70
C ALA A 38 0.91 -1.66 -7.87
N SER A 39 -0.04 -2.55 -8.15
CA SER A 39 -1.28 -2.69 -7.39
C SER A 39 -1.00 -3.09 -5.93
N LEU A 40 -0.12 -4.08 -5.70
CA LEU A 40 0.33 -4.46 -4.36
C LEU A 40 1.04 -3.30 -3.62
N THR A 41 1.80 -2.49 -4.34
CA THR A 41 2.49 -1.32 -3.80
C THR A 41 1.51 -0.23 -3.37
N ALA A 42 0.45 -0.01 -4.15
CA ALA A 42 -0.63 0.91 -3.78
C ALA A 42 -1.35 0.47 -2.49
N ILE A 43 -1.66 -0.83 -2.36
CA ILE A 43 -2.26 -1.40 -1.14
C ILE A 43 -1.32 -1.22 0.06
N LYS A 44 -0.02 -1.49 -0.12
CA LYS A 44 1.02 -1.29 0.90
C LYS A 44 1.06 0.16 1.37
N PHE A 45 1.08 1.11 0.43
CA PHE A 45 1.09 2.54 0.73
C PHE A 45 -0.14 2.94 1.54
N MET A 46 -1.33 2.48 1.14
CA MET A 46 -2.58 2.77 1.84
C MET A 46 -2.56 2.24 3.28
N ALA A 47 -2.10 1.00 3.50
CA ALA A 47 -1.95 0.41 4.83
C ALA A 47 -0.99 1.23 5.72
N VAL A 48 0.14 1.70 5.16
CA VAL A 48 1.10 2.56 5.88
C VAL A 48 0.49 3.92 6.20
N SER A 49 -0.11 4.59 5.23
CA SER A 49 -0.68 5.92 5.41
C SER A 49 -1.82 5.92 6.44
N PHE A 50 -2.71 4.92 6.43
CA PHE A 50 -3.83 4.88 7.36
C PHE A 50 -3.45 4.38 8.76
N GLN A 51 -2.52 3.42 8.88
CA GLN A 51 -2.19 2.84 10.18
C GLN A 51 -1.02 3.53 10.89
N PHE A 52 0.05 3.87 10.16
CA PHE A 52 1.29 4.36 10.77
C PHE A 52 1.46 5.88 10.68
N MET A 53 0.87 6.54 9.67
CA MET A 53 0.85 8.02 9.61
C MET A 53 -0.33 8.64 10.37
N GLU A 54 -1.08 7.82 11.14
CA GLU A 54 -2.26 8.23 11.90
C GLU A 54 -3.33 9.04 11.12
N THR A 55 -3.32 8.97 9.79
CA THR A 55 -4.24 9.76 8.94
C THR A 55 -5.72 9.41 9.17
N LYS A 56 -6.00 8.30 9.86
CA LYS A 56 -7.32 7.96 10.42
C LYS A 56 -7.87 9.04 11.36
N LYS A 57 -7.02 9.65 12.19
CA LYS A 57 -7.38 10.68 13.18
C LYS A 57 -7.36 12.10 12.59
N THR A 58 -6.87 12.25 11.35
CA THR A 58 -6.74 13.53 10.66
C THR A 58 -8.03 13.97 9.94
N ASN A 59 -8.13 15.27 9.65
CA ASN A 59 -9.17 15.88 8.82
C ASN A 59 -9.39 15.14 7.50
N ILE A 60 -10.65 15.16 7.05
CA ILE A 60 -11.12 14.45 5.84
C ILE A 60 -10.27 14.80 4.60
N PHE A 61 -9.74 16.02 4.54
CA PHE A 61 -8.87 16.51 3.48
C PHE A 61 -7.67 15.58 3.22
N TRP A 62 -6.98 15.14 4.27
CA TRP A 62 -5.79 14.28 4.13
C TRP A 62 -6.15 12.88 3.63
N LYS A 63 -7.31 12.36 4.06
CA LYS A 63 -7.82 11.06 3.60
C LYS A 63 -8.13 11.09 2.10
N ILE A 64 -8.74 12.18 1.63
CA ILE A 64 -9.03 12.42 0.22
C ILE A 64 -7.73 12.56 -0.58
N LEU A 65 -6.76 13.32 -0.06
CA LEU A 65 -5.48 13.53 -0.74
C LEU A 65 -4.72 12.21 -0.96
N ILE A 66 -4.68 11.34 0.05
CA ILE A 66 -4.06 10.00 -0.06
C ILE A 66 -4.79 9.15 -1.10
N CYS A 67 -6.12 9.15 -1.10
CA CYS A 67 -6.90 8.40 -2.07
C CYS A 67 -6.63 8.90 -3.50
N LEU A 68 -6.60 10.22 -3.69
CA LEU A 68 -6.33 10.86 -4.98
C LEU A 68 -4.91 10.56 -5.47
N PHE A 69 -3.93 10.53 -4.57
CA PHE A 69 -2.56 10.10 -4.89
C PHE A 69 -2.51 8.65 -5.36
N VAL A 70 -3.21 7.73 -4.68
CA VAL A 70 -3.26 6.31 -5.09
C VAL A 70 -3.89 6.16 -6.48
N ILE A 71 -4.98 6.88 -6.76
CA ILE A 71 -5.63 6.87 -8.07
C ILE A 71 -4.68 7.39 -9.15
N ALA A 72 -4.03 8.54 -8.92
CA ALA A 72 -3.07 9.11 -9.85
C ALA A 72 -1.88 8.16 -10.11
N PHE A 73 -1.38 7.51 -9.06
CA PHE A 73 -0.33 6.50 -9.17
C PHE A 73 -0.77 5.32 -10.04
N LEU A 74 -1.97 4.76 -9.81
CA LEU A 74 -2.48 3.63 -10.61
C LEU A 74 -2.71 4.02 -12.07
N ILE A 75 -3.21 5.23 -12.34
CA ILE A 75 -3.35 5.74 -13.71
C ILE A 75 -1.99 5.87 -14.37
N GLY A 76 -1.01 6.48 -13.69
CA GLY A 76 0.35 6.63 -14.22
C GLY A 76 0.98 5.28 -14.55
N VAL A 77 0.87 4.31 -13.65
CA VAL A 77 1.32 2.93 -13.90
C VAL A 77 0.62 2.33 -15.11
N SER A 78 -0.70 2.47 -15.23
CA SER A 78 -1.48 1.88 -16.33
C SER A 78 -1.14 2.48 -17.70
N VAL A 79 -0.68 3.72 -17.73
CA VAL A 79 -0.22 4.39 -18.97
C VAL A 79 1.20 3.96 -19.35
N LEU A 80 2.04 3.62 -18.35
CA LEU A 80 3.44 3.23 -18.53
C LEU A 80 3.65 1.73 -18.73
N SER A 81 2.69 0.90 -18.29
CA SER A 81 2.70 -0.57 -18.41
C SER A 81 2.29 -1.05 -19.79
#